data_AF-A0AB74E460-F1
#
_entry.id   AF-A0AB74E460-F1
#
_cell.length_a   1.000
_cell.length_b   1.000
_cell.length_c   1.000
_cell.angle_alpha   90.00
_cell.angle_beta   90.00
_cell.angle_gamma   90.00
#
_symmetry.space_group_name_H-M   'P 1'
#
loop_
_entity.id
_entity.type
_entity.pdbx_description
1 polymer ?
#
loop_
_entity_poly.entity_id
_entity_poly.type
_entity_poly.pdbx_seq_one_letter_code
_entity_poly.pdbx_strand_id
1 'polypeptide(L)'
;MAKSRRKVLEKIERIDKPMLDARSATIQFYFDRNTGNDVYHIRNLEIGYHDQPVTSPITLEVSKGDHIAVIVPNGIGKSTFIKTIAERIPTINGEITHGANLR
;
A
#
# COMPACT_ATOMS: atom_id res chain seq x y z
N MET A 1 33.49 -4.10 -30.57
CA MET A 1 32.74 -3.00 -29.92
C MET A 1 32.75 -3.12 -28.38
N ALA A 2 33.93 -3.21 -27.75
CA ALA A 2 34.07 -3.34 -26.29
C ALA A 2 34.96 -2.26 -25.64
N LYS A 3 35.76 -1.52 -26.42
CA LYS A 3 36.65 -0.46 -25.90
C LYS A 3 35.94 0.88 -25.69
N SER A 4 34.92 1.20 -26.49
CA SER A 4 34.20 2.49 -26.41
C SER A 4 33.32 2.61 -25.16
N ARG A 5 32.59 1.54 -24.78
CA ARG A 5 31.75 1.51 -23.56
C ARG A 5 32.56 1.62 -22.26
N ARG A 6 33.78 1.08 -22.23
CA ARG A 6 34.70 1.19 -21.08
C ARG A 6 35.12 2.65 -20.81
N LYS A 7 35.47 3.39 -21.85
CA LYS A 7 35.91 4.79 -21.74
C LYS A 7 34.81 5.75 -21.25
N VAL A 8 33.54 5.41 -21.50
CA VAL A 8 32.38 6.14 -20.98
C VAL A 8 32.17 5.84 -19.50
N LEU A 9 32.30 4.58 -19.09
CA LEU A 9 32.21 4.16 -17.68
C LEU A 9 33.32 4.74 -16.79
N GLU A 10 34.51 4.98 -17.33
CA GLU A 10 35.63 5.63 -16.63
C GLU A 10 35.43 7.13 -16.39
N LYS A 11 34.55 7.79 -17.17
CA LYS A 11 34.24 9.22 -17.06
C LYS A 11 32.99 9.53 -16.22
N ILE A 12 32.29 8.50 -15.76
CA ILE A 12 31.19 8.69 -14.82
C ILE A 12 31.83 9.02 -13.48
N GLU A 13 31.64 10.25 -12.99
CA GLU A 13 31.91 10.57 -11.60
C GLU A 13 31.12 9.57 -10.73
N ARG A 14 31.84 8.73 -10.00
CA ARG A 14 31.22 7.86 -9.01
C ARG A 14 30.68 8.76 -7.92
N ILE A 15 29.38 9.00 -7.95
CA ILE A 15 28.67 9.53 -6.80
C ILE A 15 28.76 8.42 -5.76
N ASP A 16 29.52 8.65 -4.68
CA ASP A 16 29.47 7.78 -3.51
C ASP A 16 28.02 7.64 -3.09
N LYS A 17 27.59 6.42 -2.72
CA LYS A 17 26.25 6.23 -2.18
C LYS A 17 26.06 7.32 -1.13
N PRO A 18 25.02 8.16 -1.24
CA PRO A 18 24.79 9.17 -0.22
C PRO A 18 24.85 8.43 1.11
N MET A 19 25.60 8.96 2.07
CA MET A 19 25.42 8.58 3.46
C MET A 19 23.96 8.91 3.75
N LEU A 20 23.09 7.94 3.52
CA LEU A 20 21.74 7.96 4.03
C LEU A 20 22.00 8.05 5.51
N ASP A 21 21.82 9.25 6.07
CA ASP A 21 21.60 9.40 7.50
C ASP A 21 20.52 8.38 7.80
N ALA A 22 20.92 7.22 8.31
CA ALA A 22 20.05 6.11 8.64
C ALA A 22 19.26 6.45 9.90
N ARG A 23 18.73 7.68 9.95
CA ARG A 23 17.66 8.08 10.83
C ARG A 23 16.47 7.24 10.37
N SER A 24 16.35 6.07 10.98
CA SER A 24 15.15 5.26 10.92
C SER A 24 13.97 6.20 11.11
N ALA A 25 13.10 6.27 10.11
CA ALA A 25 11.86 7.00 10.24
C ALA A 25 11.04 6.29 11.32
N THR A 26 11.04 6.83 12.54
CA THR A 26 10.18 6.32 13.59
C THR A 26 8.79 6.89 13.34
N ILE A 27 7.91 6.06 12.81
CA ILE A 27 6.50 6.42 12.59
C ILE A 27 5.72 5.82 13.75
N GLN A 28 5.21 6.67 14.63
CA GLN A 28 4.34 6.28 15.72
C GLN A 28 2.93 6.82 15.43
N PHE A 29 1.95 5.93 15.46
CA PHE A 29 0.54 6.28 15.32
C PHE A 29 -0.08 6.33 16.72
N TYR A 30 -0.86 7.38 16.98
CA TYR A 30 -1.64 7.53 18.20
C TYR A 30 -3.10 7.29 17.86
N PHE A 31 -3.75 6.45 18.65
CA PHE A 31 -5.17 6.16 18.54
C PHE A 31 -5.87 6.69 19.79
N ASP A 32 -7.03 7.34 19.62
CA ASP A 32 -7.83 7.90 20.72
C ASP A 32 -8.60 6.82 21.50
N ARG A 33 -8.61 5.58 21.00
CA ARG A 33 -9.36 4.46 21.53
C ARG A 33 -8.73 3.10 21.19
N ASN A 34 -9.16 2.07 21.90
CA ASN A 34 -8.86 0.68 21.55
C ASN A 34 -9.98 0.10 20.66
N THR A 35 -9.59 -0.54 19.56
CA THR A 35 -10.49 -1.39 18.77
C THR A 35 -10.65 -2.77 19.43
N GLY A 36 -11.68 -3.50 19.02
CA GLY A 36 -11.76 -4.96 19.21
C GLY A 36 -10.61 -5.71 18.50
N ASN A 37 -10.56 -7.03 18.67
CA ASN A 37 -9.57 -7.86 17.99
C ASN A 37 -9.78 -7.86 16.47
N ASP A 38 -11.03 -8.00 16.04
CA ASP A 38 -11.37 -7.93 14.62
C ASP A 38 -11.44 -6.46 14.21
N VAL A 39 -10.80 -6.12 13.08
CA VAL A 39 -10.73 -4.74 12.56
C VAL A 39 -11.49 -4.65 11.24
N TYR A 40 -11.16 -5.48 10.26
CA TYR A 40 -11.87 -5.53 8.98
C TYR A 40 -12.15 -6.96 8.56
N HIS A 41 -13.36 -7.21 8.07
CA HIS A 41 -13.66 -8.35 7.22
C HIS A 41 -14.07 -7.82 5.84
N ILE A 42 -13.26 -8.12 4.84
CA ILE A 42 -13.47 -7.71 3.46
C ILE A 42 -13.80 -8.96 2.65
N ARG A 43 -14.93 -8.95 1.94
CA ARG A 43 -15.43 -10.08 1.16
C ARG A 43 -15.65 -9.66 -0.29
N ASN A 44 -14.95 -10.32 -1.22
CA ASN A 44 -15.10 -10.14 -2.67
C ASN A 44 -15.15 -8.68 -3.11
N LEU A 45 -14.32 -7.83 -2.50
CA LEU A 45 -14.32 -6.39 -2.73
C LEU A 45 -13.79 -6.08 -4.13
N GLU A 46 -14.68 -5.52 -4.96
CA GLU A 46 -14.35 -4.94 -6.24
C GLU A 46 -14.18 -3.42 -6.09
N ILE A 47 -13.06 -2.92 -6.61
CA ILE A 47 -12.66 -1.53 -6.51
C ILE A 47 -12.39 -0.95 -7.89
N GLY A 48 -12.66 0.34 -8.07
CA GLY A 48 -12.47 0.99 -9.36
C GLY A 48 -13.17 2.34 -9.44
N TYR A 49 -13.37 2.82 -10.66
CA TYR A 49 -14.07 4.07 -10.94
C TYR A 49 -15.03 3.83 -12.11
N HIS A 50 -16.18 4.50 -12.11
CA HIS A 50 -17.18 4.40 -13.18
C HIS A 50 -17.56 2.94 -13.53
N ASP A 51 -17.74 2.11 -12.49
CA ASP A 51 -18.06 0.69 -12.61
C ASP A 51 -17.04 -0.14 -13.43
N GLN A 52 -15.79 0.33 -13.52
CA GLN A 52 -14.68 -0.40 -14.11
C GLN A 52 -13.72 -0.91 -13.02
N PRO A 53 -13.75 -2.22 -12.70
CA PRO A 53 -12.83 -2.82 -11.75
C PRO A 53 -11.37 -2.68 -12.18
N VAL A 54 -10.48 -2.32 -11.25
CA VAL A 54 -9.03 -2.20 -11.50
C VAL A 54 -8.21 -3.35 -10.93
N THR A 55 -8.84 -4.23 -10.14
CA THR A 55 -8.25 -5.45 -9.58
C THR A 55 -9.26 -6.58 -9.63
N SER A 56 -8.77 -7.82 -9.51
CA SER A 56 -9.63 -8.95 -9.13
C SER A 56 -10.27 -8.70 -7.75
N PRO A 57 -11.40 -9.37 -7.43
CA PRO A 57 -12.05 -9.23 -6.13
C PRO A 57 -11.10 -9.57 -4.97
N ILE A 58 -11.12 -8.74 -3.93
CA ILE A 58 -10.22 -8.85 -2.77
C ILE A 58 -11.00 -9.40 -1.58
N THR A 59 -10.47 -10.45 -0.94
CA THR A 59 -10.97 -10.96 0.35
C THR A 59 -9.83 -10.93 1.36
N LEU A 60 -10.07 -10.29 2.51
CA LEU A 60 -9.05 -10.04 3.52
C LEU A 60 -9.70 -9.96 4.91
N GLU A 61 -9.05 -10.56 5.89
CA GLU A 61 -9.36 -10.38 7.32
C GLU A 61 -8.20 -9.64 7.97
N VAL A 62 -8.52 -8.64 8.80
CA VAL A 62 -7.53 -7.81 9.50
C VAL A 62 -7.84 -7.86 11.00
N SER A 63 -6.85 -8.27 11.77
CA SER A 63 -6.88 -8.28 13.22
C SER A 63 -6.04 -7.16 13.82
N LYS A 64 -6.31 -6.85 15.08
CA LYS A 64 -5.58 -5.85 15.86
C LYS A 64 -4.12 -6.28 16.02
N GLY A 65 -3.20 -5.37 15.67
CA GLY A 65 -1.76 -5.62 15.73
C GLY A 65 -1.18 -6.15 14.42
N ASP A 66 -2.01 -6.40 13.40
CA ASP A 66 -1.51 -6.79 12.09
C ASP A 66 -0.70 -5.67 11.42
N HIS A 67 0.44 -6.05 10.87
CA HIS A 67 1.27 -5.19 10.02
C HIS A 67 1.13 -5.66 8.57
N ILE A 68 0.28 -4.97 7.80
CA ILE A 68 -0.05 -5.34 6.42
C ILE A 68 0.70 -4.47 5.43
N ALA A 69 1.40 -5.10 4.48
CA ALA A 69 2.05 -4.42 3.36
C ALA A 69 1.31 -4.72 2.05
N VAL A 70 0.91 -3.67 1.33
CA VAL A 70 0.31 -3.80 -0.01
C VAL A 70 1.41 -3.68 -1.06
N ILE A 71 1.80 -4.80 -1.67
CA ILE A 71 2.90 -4.88 -2.64
C ILE A 71 2.34 -5.22 -4.02
N VAL A 72 2.30 -4.22 -4.90
CA VAL A 72 1.87 -4.37 -6.30
C VAL A 72 2.60 -3.36 -7.19
N PRO A 73 2.72 -3.61 -8.51
CA PRO A 73 3.20 -2.61 -9.46
C PRO A 73 2.36 -1.32 -9.41
N ASN A 74 2.96 -0.21 -9.83
CA ASN A 74 2.25 1.05 -9.96
C ASN A 74 1.11 0.92 -10.98
N GLY A 75 -0.04 1.51 -10.68
CA GLY A 75 -1.22 1.51 -11.56
C GLY A 75 -2.18 0.34 -11.34
N ILE A 76 -1.85 -0.66 -10.52
CA ILE A 76 -2.70 -1.84 -10.26
C ILE A 76 -3.73 -1.60 -9.15
N GLY A 77 -4.15 -0.36 -8.92
CA GLY A 77 -5.25 -0.08 -7.97
C GLY A 77 -4.89 0.00 -6.49
N LYS A 78 -3.61 -0.01 -6.07
CA LYS A 78 -3.22 0.18 -4.65
C LYS A 78 -3.83 1.42 -3.99
N SER A 79 -3.71 2.58 -4.64
CA SER A 79 -4.30 3.82 -4.11
C SER A 79 -5.82 3.78 -4.12
N THR A 80 -6.42 3.08 -5.08
CA THR A 80 -7.87 2.85 -5.14
C THR A 80 -8.31 1.96 -3.98
N PHE A 81 -7.58 0.88 -3.69
CA PHE A 81 -7.85 -0.01 -2.55
C PHE A 81 -7.83 0.77 -1.24
N ILE A 82 -6.74 1.50 -0.97
CA ILE A 82 -6.58 2.31 0.25
C ILE A 82 -7.69 3.36 0.37
N LYS A 83 -8.08 4.03 -0.72
CA LYS A 83 -9.17 5.01 -0.71
C LYS A 83 -10.53 4.36 -0.47
N THR A 84 -10.76 3.15 -1.00
CA THR A 84 -12.04 2.43 -0.85
C THR A 84 -12.22 1.96 0.59
N ILE A 85 -11.20 1.33 1.19
CA ILE A 85 -11.26 0.89 2.60
C ILE A 85 -11.34 2.06 3.59
N ALA A 86 -10.86 3.24 3.19
CA ALA A 86 -10.98 4.48 3.95
C ALA A 86 -12.29 5.24 3.63
N GLU A 87 -13.24 4.61 2.95
CA GLU A 87 -14.56 5.15 2.59
C GLU A 87 -14.52 6.46 1.78
N ARG A 88 -13.39 6.76 1.13
CA ARG A 88 -13.23 7.98 0.31
C ARG A 88 -13.77 7.82 -1.10
N ILE A 89 -13.92 6.57 -1.55
CA ILE A 89 -14.58 6.21 -2.80
C ILE A 89 -15.45 4.98 -2.54
N PRO A 90 -16.60 4.87 -3.21
CA PRO A 90 -17.46 3.71 -3.06
C PRO A 90 -16.79 2.46 -3.64
N THR A 91 -17.15 1.32 -3.08
CA THR A 91 -16.92 0.02 -3.71
C THR A 91 -17.83 -0.14 -4.94
N ILE A 92 -17.36 -0.90 -5.94
CA ILE A 92 -18.20 -1.32 -7.08
C ILE A 92 -19.09 -2.51 -6.65
N ASN A 93 -18.52 -3.46 -5.90
CA ASN A 93 -19.20 -4.65 -5.41
C ASN A 93 -18.45 -5.27 -4.21
N GLY A 94 -19.13 -6.16 -3.49
CA GLY A 94 -18.60 -6.80 -2.29
C GLY A 94 -18.94 -6.04 -1.00
N GLU A 95 -18.34 -6.47 0.10
CA GLU A 95 -18.68 -5.98 1.43
C GLU A 95 -17.42 -5.70 2.26
N ILE A 96 -17.47 -4.62 3.05
CA ILE A 96 -16.51 -4.30 4.10
C ILE A 96 -17.28 -4.23 5.41
N THR A 97 -17.00 -5.16 6.31
CA THR A 97 -17.53 -5.17 7.68
C THR A 97 -16.48 -4.65 8.63
N HIS A 98 -16.84 -3.65 9.44
CA HIS A 98 -15.97 -3.04 10.44
C HIS A 98 -16.09 -3.78 11.77
N GLY A 99 -14.95 -3.98 12.42
CA GLY A 99 -14.90 -4.50 13.78
C GLY A 99 -15.37 -3.51 14.83
N ALA A 100 -15.54 -4.00 16.06
CA ALA A 100 -16.06 -3.19 17.16
C ALA A 100 -15.16 -1.99 17.48
N ASN A 101 -15.79 -0.83 17.70
CA ASN A 101 -15.14 0.44 18.01
C ASN A 101 -14.18 0.98 16.93
N LEU A 102 -14.31 0.52 15.68
CA LEU A 102 -13.65 1.13 14.53
C LEU A 102 -14.48 2.34 14.06
N ARG A 103 -13.86 3.52 14.00
CA ARG A 103 -14.45 4.78 13.53
C ARG A 103 -13.39 5.62 12.85
#